data_AF-A0A1C3ESS4-F1
#
_entry.id   AF-A0A1C3ESS4-F1
#
_cell.length_a   1.000
_cell.length_b   1.000
_cell.length_c   1.000
_cell.angle_alpha   90.00
_cell.angle_beta   90.00
_cell.angle_gamma   90.00
#
_symmetry.space_group_name_H-M   'P 1'
#
loop_
_entity.id
_entity.type
_entity.pdbx_description
1 polymer ?
#
loop_
_entity_poly.entity_id
_entity_poly.type
_entity_poly.pdbx_seq_one_letter_code
_entity_poly.pdbx_strand_id
1 'polypeptide(L)'
;MLTKKSGLKVVALLEAIKGLVSLIVGFGIHELAGQNIQVILENLLRHFHLNPANELPGILLEKASLLTPENLNLVVIGAGVYAIIRLVEAYGLWFGLLWTEWFALVSGAIYVPFEIYEVIQHQNDLSVAVLTINLAVVAYMYSVIREHKKDTENKPNQQ
;
A
#
# COMPACT_ATOMS: atom_id res chain seq x y z
N MET A 1 8.53 -16.32 -20.63
CA MET A 1 8.12 -17.02 -19.38
C MET A 1 9.03 -16.72 -18.18
N LEU A 2 10.36 -16.77 -18.29
CA LEU A 2 11.28 -16.56 -17.15
C LEU A 2 11.22 -15.14 -16.56
N THR A 3 11.19 -14.12 -17.41
CA THR A 3 11.07 -12.70 -17.00
C THR A 3 9.74 -12.39 -16.31
N LYS A 4 8.64 -12.98 -16.80
CA LYS A 4 7.30 -12.83 -16.22
C LYS A 4 7.21 -13.39 -14.79
N LYS A 5 7.75 -14.60 -14.57
CA LYS A 5 7.82 -15.20 -13.23
C LYS A 5 8.71 -14.39 -12.29
N SER A 6 9.76 -13.75 -12.81
CA SER A 6 10.62 -12.88 -12.01
C SER A 6 9.92 -11.57 -11.63
N GLY A 7 9.20 -10.93 -12.55
CA GLY A 7 8.50 -9.67 -12.27
C GLY A 7 7.33 -9.83 -11.30
N LEU A 8 6.54 -10.91 -11.43
CA LEU A 8 5.47 -11.22 -10.46
C LEU A 8 6.00 -11.37 -9.02
N LYS A 9 7.19 -11.96 -8.84
CA LYS A 9 7.83 -12.07 -7.52
C LYS A 9 8.28 -10.73 -6.96
N VAL A 10 8.71 -9.79 -7.82
CA VAL A 10 9.05 -8.43 -7.39
C VAL A 10 7.81 -7.71 -6.90
N VAL A 11 6.71 -7.80 -7.65
CA VAL A 11 5.42 -7.22 -7.23
C VAL A 11 4.95 -7.88 -5.93
N ALA A 12 5.00 -9.21 -5.83
CA ALA A 12 4.66 -9.94 -4.62
C ALA A 12 5.46 -9.45 -3.40
N LEU A 13 6.77 -9.18 -3.56
CA LEU A 13 7.59 -8.64 -2.48
C LEU A 13 7.15 -7.22 -2.07
N LEU A 14 6.86 -6.35 -3.05
CA LEU A 14 6.35 -5.01 -2.78
C LEU A 14 5.02 -5.05 -2.02
N GLU A 15 4.09 -5.92 -2.42
CA GLU A 15 2.81 -6.10 -1.76
C GLU A 15 2.96 -6.67 -0.35
N ALA A 16 3.88 -7.62 -0.15
CA ALA A 16 4.22 -8.13 1.18
C ALA A 16 4.77 -7.05 2.10
N ILE A 17 5.65 -6.16 1.58
CA ILE A 17 6.17 -5.01 2.33
C ILE A 17 5.03 -4.07 2.74
N LYS A 18 4.11 -3.74 1.83
CA LYS A 18 2.93 -2.91 2.16
C LYS A 18 2.09 -3.55 3.27
N GLY A 19 1.85 -4.86 3.18
CA GLY A 19 1.14 -5.62 4.21
C GLY A 19 1.84 -5.58 5.56
N LEU A 20 3.17 -5.76 5.60
CA LEU A 20 3.96 -5.70 6.81
C LEU A 20 3.99 -4.29 7.43
N VAL A 21 4.13 -3.25 6.61
CA VAL A 21 4.03 -1.85 7.06
C VAL A 21 2.68 -1.59 7.69
N SER A 22 1.58 -2.08 7.08
CA SER A 22 0.25 -1.96 7.67
C SER A 22 0.13 -2.65 9.03
N LEU A 23 0.72 -3.85 9.19
CA LEU A 23 0.76 -4.51 10.49
C LEU A 23 1.53 -3.68 11.52
N ILE A 24 2.71 -3.18 11.16
CA ILE A 24 3.53 -2.33 12.04
C ILE A 24 2.74 -1.10 12.48
N VAL A 25 2.01 -0.46 11.56
CA VAL A 25 1.14 0.68 11.87
C VAL A 25 0.00 0.27 12.80
N GLY A 26 -0.71 -0.82 12.50
CA GLY A 26 -1.82 -1.32 13.33
C GLY A 26 -1.37 -1.69 14.75
N PHE A 27 -0.27 -2.42 14.89
CA PHE A 27 0.31 -2.77 16.19
C PHE A 27 0.85 -1.54 16.92
N GLY A 28 1.55 -0.65 16.20
CA GLY A 28 2.03 0.61 16.76
C GLY A 28 0.88 1.43 17.32
N ILE A 29 -0.20 1.61 16.56
CA ILE A 29 -1.39 2.32 17.03
C ILE A 29 -2.02 1.59 18.23
N HIS A 30 -2.14 0.28 18.22
CA HIS A 30 -2.75 -0.48 19.33
C HIS A 30 -1.93 -0.36 20.63
N GLU A 31 -0.62 -0.52 20.56
CA GLU A 31 0.30 -0.41 21.70
C GLU A 31 0.37 1.04 22.21
N LEU A 32 0.42 2.00 21.28
CA LEU A 32 0.52 3.42 21.59
C LEU A 32 -0.81 4.01 22.05
N ALA A 33 -1.96 3.45 21.68
CA ALA A 33 -3.28 3.94 22.10
C ALA A 33 -3.52 3.83 23.62
N GLY A 34 -2.73 3.03 24.34
CA GLY A 34 -2.69 3.01 25.80
C GLY A 34 -1.91 4.18 26.42
N GLN A 35 -1.10 4.91 25.64
CA GLN A 35 -0.36 6.11 26.04
C GLN A 35 -0.82 7.30 25.18
N ASN A 36 -0.56 8.55 25.59
CA ASN A 36 -0.95 9.70 24.77
C ASN A 36 -0.15 9.70 23.46
N ILE A 37 -0.73 9.17 22.36
CA ILE A 37 -0.16 9.14 21.00
C ILE A 37 0.44 10.48 20.59
N GLN A 38 -0.16 11.58 21.04
CA GLN A 38 0.34 12.95 20.86
C GLN A 38 1.75 13.15 21.43
N VAL A 39 2.03 12.68 22.65
CA VAL A 39 3.33 12.83 23.33
C VAL A 39 4.43 12.05 22.61
N ILE A 40 4.09 10.89 22.07
CA ILE A 40 5.06 10.04 21.37
C ILE A 40 5.33 10.59 19.98
N LEU A 41 4.30 11.06 19.28
CA LEU A 41 4.46 11.72 17.98
C LEU A 41 5.30 13.00 18.12
N GLU A 42 5.05 13.81 19.16
CA GLU A 42 5.87 14.97 19.50
C GLU A 42 7.34 14.60 19.79
N ASN A 43 7.59 13.52 20.54
CA ASN A 43 8.94 13.06 20.84
C ASN A 43 9.68 12.51 19.62
N LEU A 44 8.99 11.77 18.74
CA LEU A 44 9.56 11.22 17.51
C LEU A 44 9.91 12.36 16.54
N LEU A 45 9.00 13.31 16.36
CA LEU A 45 9.22 14.50 15.53
C LEU A 45 10.39 15.35 16.05
N ARG A 46 10.51 15.51 17.38
CA ARG A 46 11.67 16.18 18.01
C ARG A 46 12.97 15.41 17.79
N HIS A 47 12.96 14.09 17.92
CA HIS A 47 14.17 13.27 17.80
C HIS A 47 14.70 13.21 16.36
N PHE A 48 13.80 13.23 15.37
CA PHE A 48 14.16 13.28 13.95
C PHE A 48 14.45 14.70 13.42
N HIS A 49 14.47 15.73 14.28
CA HIS A 49 14.64 17.14 13.89
C HIS A 49 13.70 17.58 12.76
N LEU A 50 12.50 17.01 12.70
CA LEU A 50 11.49 17.44 11.74
C LEU A 50 10.91 18.75 12.25
N ASN A 51 11.32 19.85 11.62
CA ASN A 51 10.90 21.19 11.99
C ASN A 51 9.35 21.26 12.03
N PRO A 52 8.72 21.58 13.17
CA PRO A 52 7.26 21.69 13.29
C PRO A 52 6.64 22.82 12.45
N ALA A 53 7.47 23.58 11.71
CA ALA A 53 7.06 24.59 10.74
C ALA A 53 6.71 24.04 9.33
N ASN A 54 6.91 22.75 9.05
CA ASN A 54 6.34 22.11 7.86
C ASN A 54 4.90 21.64 8.14
N GLU A 55 4.03 21.64 7.13
CA GLU A 55 2.59 21.37 7.31
C GLU A 55 2.27 19.91 7.73
N LEU A 56 3.19 18.97 7.49
CA LEU A 56 3.01 17.54 7.80
C LEU A 56 2.86 17.23 9.31
N PRO A 57 3.77 17.67 10.20
CA PRO A 57 3.61 17.52 11.65
C PRO A 57 2.28 18.08 12.20
N GLY A 58 1.85 19.24 11.70
CA GLY A 58 0.63 19.92 12.16
C GLY A 58 -0.64 19.15 11.82
N ILE A 59 -0.76 18.66 10.58
CA ILE A 59 -1.92 17.88 10.13
C ILE A 59 -1.98 16.52 10.85
N LEU A 60 -0.84 15.90 11.13
CA LEU A 60 -0.79 14.64 11.88
C LEU A 60 -1.19 14.84 13.35
N LEU A 61 -0.79 15.94 13.99
CA LEU A 61 -1.21 16.30 15.35
C LEU A 61 -2.70 16.69 15.41
N GLU A 62 -3.20 17.46 14.45
CA GLU A 62 -4.61 17.86 14.34
C GLU A 62 -5.52 16.66 14.03
N LYS A 63 -5.08 15.75 13.15
CA LYS A 63 -5.83 14.51 12.91
C LYS A 63 -5.78 13.58 14.12
N ALA A 64 -4.66 13.50 14.83
CA ALA A 64 -4.53 12.70 16.04
C ALA A 64 -5.43 13.20 17.19
N SER A 65 -5.73 14.51 17.27
CA SER A 65 -6.66 15.05 18.27
C SER A 65 -8.14 14.75 17.97
N LEU A 66 -8.47 14.38 16.74
CA LEU A 66 -9.80 13.92 16.31
C LEU A 66 -10.00 12.39 16.46
N LEU A 67 -8.95 11.65 16.82
CA LEU A 67 -9.02 10.20 17.02
C LEU A 67 -9.59 9.89 18.41
N THR A 68 -10.90 9.72 18.49
CA THR A 68 -11.54 9.10 19.66
C THR A 68 -11.14 7.62 19.80
N PRO A 69 -11.19 7.04 21.02
CA PRO A 69 -10.85 5.63 21.25
C PRO A 69 -11.61 4.64 20.36
N GLU A 70 -12.86 4.93 20.01
CA GLU A 70 -13.66 4.12 19.07
C GLU A 70 -13.10 4.14 17.63
N ASN A 71 -12.65 5.31 17.16
CA ASN A 71 -12.05 5.45 15.83
C ASN A 71 -10.67 4.77 15.74
N LEU A 72 -9.92 4.74 16.85
CA LEU A 72 -8.63 4.03 16.94
C LEU A 72 -8.78 2.53 16.71
N ASN A 73 -9.78 1.89 17.32
CA ASN A 73 -10.05 0.47 17.09
C ASN A 73 -10.41 0.18 15.63
N LEU A 74 -11.19 1.05 14.99
CA LEU A 74 -11.51 0.91 13.56
C LEU A 74 -10.27 1.01 12.68
N VAL A 75 -9.33 1.90 13.00
CA VAL A 75 -8.06 2.03 12.27
C VAL A 75 -7.20 0.77 12.44
N VAL A 76 -7.07 0.24 13.67
CA VAL A 76 -6.32 -1.01 13.93
C VAL A 76 -6.93 -2.19 13.18
N ILE A 77 -8.26 -2.35 13.24
CA ILE A 77 -8.98 -3.40 12.51
C ILE A 77 -8.78 -3.22 11.00
N GLY A 78 -8.93 -1.99 10.50
CA GLY A 78 -8.72 -1.66 9.09
C GLY A 78 -7.31 -2.00 8.61
N ALA A 79 -6.29 -1.65 9.40
CA ALA A 79 -4.89 -1.98 9.11
C ALA A 79 -4.64 -3.51 9.11
N GLY A 80 -5.27 -4.25 10.02
CA GLY A 80 -5.21 -5.71 10.06
C GLY A 80 -5.87 -6.36 8.83
N VAL A 81 -7.08 -5.94 8.49
CA VAL A 81 -7.79 -6.42 7.29
C VAL A 81 -6.98 -6.10 6.02
N TYR A 82 -6.48 -4.87 5.91
CA TYR A 82 -5.66 -4.46 4.79
C TYR A 82 -4.38 -5.28 4.65
N ALA A 83 -3.70 -5.56 5.77
CA ALA A 83 -2.51 -6.40 5.79
C ALA A 83 -2.81 -7.83 5.29
N ILE A 84 -3.90 -8.44 5.77
CA ILE A 84 -4.30 -9.79 5.33
C ILE A 84 -4.53 -9.80 3.82
N ILE A 85 -5.27 -8.82 3.30
CA ILE A 85 -5.52 -8.69 1.85
C ILE A 85 -4.20 -8.62 1.08
N ARG A 86 -3.27 -7.77 1.52
CA ARG A 86 -1.95 -7.59 0.87
C ARG A 86 -1.08 -8.85 0.93
N LEU A 87 -1.11 -9.57 2.04
CA LEU A 87 -0.36 -10.83 2.18
C LEU A 87 -0.96 -11.95 1.33
N VAL A 88 -2.30 -12.02 1.21
CA VAL A 88 -2.98 -12.96 0.30
C VAL A 88 -2.64 -12.66 -1.16
N GLU A 89 -2.65 -11.38 -1.55
CA GLU A 89 -2.26 -10.93 -2.88
C GLU A 89 -0.78 -11.29 -3.17
N ALA A 90 0.12 -10.94 -2.25
CA ALA A 90 1.55 -11.28 -2.36
C ALA A 90 1.79 -12.79 -2.49
N TYR A 91 1.11 -13.59 -1.65
CA TYR A 91 1.19 -15.05 -1.72
C TYR A 91 0.72 -15.55 -3.08
N GLY A 92 -0.44 -15.10 -3.56
CA GLY A 92 -0.97 -15.54 -4.85
C GLY A 92 -0.08 -15.16 -6.03
N LEU A 93 0.46 -13.94 -6.05
CA LEU A 93 1.41 -13.51 -7.09
C LEU A 93 2.71 -14.32 -7.04
N TRP A 94 3.20 -14.66 -5.85
CA TRP A 94 4.40 -15.48 -5.68
C TRP A 94 4.24 -16.89 -6.25
N PHE A 95 3.06 -17.49 -6.07
CA PHE A 95 2.72 -18.83 -6.57
C PHE A 95 2.07 -18.82 -7.96
N GLY A 96 1.83 -17.65 -8.56
CA GLY A 96 1.26 -17.50 -9.90
C GLY A 96 -0.23 -17.82 -10.00
N LEU A 97 -1.02 -17.49 -8.97
CA LEU A 97 -2.48 -17.66 -8.97
C LEU A 97 -3.14 -16.60 -9.86
N LEU A 98 -3.75 -17.01 -10.97
CA LEU A 98 -4.31 -16.11 -11.99
C LEU A 98 -5.32 -15.08 -11.46
N TRP A 99 -6.15 -15.45 -10.48
CA TRP A 99 -7.13 -14.52 -9.91
C TRP A 99 -6.47 -13.35 -9.15
N THR A 100 -5.28 -13.58 -8.59
CA THR A 100 -4.53 -12.54 -7.88
C THR A 100 -3.88 -11.53 -8.81
N GLU A 101 -3.68 -11.85 -10.09
CA GLU A 101 -3.15 -10.89 -11.06
C GLU A 101 -4.13 -9.72 -11.27
N TRP A 102 -5.41 -10.04 -11.54
CA TRP A 102 -6.46 -9.04 -11.69
C TRP A 102 -6.76 -8.33 -10.38
N PHE A 103 -6.71 -9.06 -9.27
CA PHE A 103 -6.89 -8.46 -7.96
C PHE A 103 -5.83 -7.39 -7.68
N ALA A 104 -4.55 -7.70 -7.93
CA ALA A 104 -3.43 -6.76 -7.77
C ALA A 104 -3.53 -5.55 -8.72
N LEU A 105 -3.99 -5.76 -9.96
CA LEU A 105 -4.23 -4.65 -10.88
C LEU A 105 -5.29 -3.68 -10.33
N VAL A 106 -6.45 -4.21 -9.92
CA VAL A 106 -7.56 -3.39 -9.42
C VAL A 106 -7.19 -2.74 -8.10
N SER A 107 -6.61 -3.51 -7.17
CA SER A 107 -6.21 -3.02 -5.86
C SER A 107 -5.17 -1.91 -6.01
N GLY A 108 -4.16 -2.05 -6.87
CA GLY A 108 -3.17 -1.00 -7.15
C GLY A 108 -3.76 0.24 -7.84
N ALA A 109 -4.67 0.06 -8.80
CA ALA A 109 -5.28 1.16 -9.53
C ALA A 109 -6.17 2.06 -8.66
N ILE A 110 -6.76 1.52 -7.59
CA ILE A 110 -7.57 2.29 -6.63
C ILE A 110 -6.74 3.37 -5.92
N TYR A 111 -5.43 3.21 -5.76
CA TYR A 111 -4.57 4.21 -5.09
C TYR A 111 -4.27 5.41 -5.98
N VAL A 112 -4.26 5.24 -7.29
CA VAL A 112 -3.79 6.25 -8.26
C VAL A 112 -4.52 7.59 -8.13
N PRO A 113 -5.87 7.66 -8.01
CA PRO A 113 -6.56 8.94 -7.83
C PRO A 113 -6.14 9.68 -6.56
N PHE A 114 -5.90 8.95 -5.46
CA PHE A 114 -5.49 9.52 -4.18
C PHE A 114 -4.04 10.00 -4.23
N GLU A 115 -3.15 9.21 -4.84
CA GLU A 115 -1.73 9.55 -5.02
C GLU A 115 -1.57 10.78 -5.92
N ILE A 116 -2.35 10.88 -7.01
CA ILE A 116 -2.39 12.07 -7.88
C ILE A 116 -2.84 13.30 -7.09
N TYR A 117 -3.92 13.18 -6.31
CA TYR A 117 -4.40 14.28 -5.47
C TYR A 117 -3.32 14.73 -4.47
N GLU A 118 -2.62 13.78 -3.85
CA GLU A 118 -1.55 14.08 -2.90
C GLU A 118 -0.37 14.82 -3.55
N VAL A 119 0.07 14.36 -4.73
CA VAL A 119 1.14 15.01 -5.52
C VAL A 119 0.75 16.42 -5.93
N ILE A 120 -0.49 16.63 -6.38
CA ILE A 120 -0.98 17.96 -6.78
C ILE A 120 -1.02 18.93 -5.59
N GLN A 121 -1.49 18.47 -4.43
CA GLN A 121 -1.68 19.33 -3.26
C GLN A 121 -0.40 19.60 -2.48
N HIS A 122 0.46 18.60 -2.27
CA HIS A 122 1.57 18.72 -1.33
C HIS A 122 2.95 18.84 -2.01
N GLN A 123 3.05 18.59 -3.32
CA GLN A 123 4.29 18.68 -4.11
C GLN A 123 5.52 18.05 -3.41
N ASN A 124 5.31 16.87 -2.81
CA ASN A 124 6.33 16.15 -2.06
C ASN A 124 7.04 15.10 -2.93
N ASP A 125 8.36 15.08 -2.90
CA ASP A 125 9.20 14.10 -3.61
C ASP A 125 8.85 12.64 -3.26
N LEU A 126 8.48 12.38 -1.99
CA LEU A 126 8.06 11.05 -1.55
C LEU A 126 6.75 10.63 -2.22
N SER A 127 5.76 11.51 -2.27
CA SER A 127 4.46 11.23 -2.89
C SER A 127 4.62 10.98 -4.40
N VAL A 128 5.51 11.72 -5.06
CA VAL A 128 5.87 11.48 -6.48
C VAL A 128 6.53 10.11 -6.66
N ALA A 129 7.46 9.73 -5.77
CA ALA A 129 8.11 8.43 -5.82
C ALA A 129 7.12 7.27 -5.62
N VAL A 130 6.23 7.38 -4.64
CA VAL A 130 5.18 6.38 -4.37
C VAL A 130 4.25 6.22 -5.58
N LEU A 131 3.73 7.33 -6.12
CA LEU A 131 2.89 7.31 -7.32
C LEU A 131 3.61 6.65 -8.50
N THR A 132 4.88 6.98 -8.71
CA THR A 132 5.67 6.41 -9.82
C THR A 132 5.82 4.90 -9.68
N ILE A 133 6.14 4.42 -8.48
CA ILE A 133 6.24 2.97 -8.19
C ILE A 133 4.89 2.29 -8.41
N ASN A 134 3.80 2.86 -7.90
CA ASN A 134 2.48 2.26 -8.03
C ASN A 134 2.00 2.22 -9.48
N LEU A 135 2.22 3.28 -10.26
CA LEU A 135 1.95 3.29 -11.71
C LEU A 135 2.76 2.23 -12.45
N ALA A 136 4.03 2.03 -12.10
CA ALA A 136 4.86 0.98 -12.69
C ALA A 136 4.29 -0.41 -12.39
N VAL A 137 3.84 -0.67 -11.15
CA VAL A 137 3.18 -1.92 -10.77
C VAL A 137 1.89 -2.13 -11.55
N VAL A 138 0.99 -1.13 -11.60
CA VAL A 138 -0.29 -1.20 -12.32
C VAL A 138 -0.06 -1.47 -13.82
N ALA A 139 0.86 -0.75 -14.46
CA ALA A 139 1.20 -0.96 -15.86
C ALA A 139 1.76 -2.36 -16.13
N TYR A 140 2.63 -2.85 -15.23
CA TYR A 140 3.17 -4.20 -15.31
C TYR A 140 2.07 -5.25 -15.17
N MET A 141 1.19 -5.15 -14.17
CA MET A 141 0.10 -6.10 -13.98
C MET A 141 -0.87 -6.11 -15.17
N TYR A 142 -1.18 -4.94 -15.74
CA TYR A 142 -1.98 -4.84 -16.95
C TYR A 142 -1.33 -5.59 -18.14
N SER A 143 -0.01 -5.45 -18.32
CA SER A 143 0.72 -6.17 -19.36
C SER A 143 0.67 -7.70 -19.18
N VAL A 144 0.87 -8.17 -17.94
CA VAL A 144 0.84 -9.58 -17.55
C VAL A 144 -0.49 -10.24 -17.90
N ILE A 145 -1.58 -9.55 -17.58
CA ILE A 145 -2.95 -9.97 -17.82
C ILE A 145 -3.27 -10.00 -19.32
N ARG A 146 -2.88 -8.94 -20.05
CA ARG A 146 -3.10 -8.83 -21.50
C ARG A 146 -2.40 -9.95 -22.25
N GLU A 147 -1.20 -10.34 -21.83
CA GLU A 147 -0.47 -11.49 -22.39
C GLU A 147 -1.19 -12.82 -22.10
N HIS A 148 -1.65 -13.04 -20.86
CA HIS A 148 -2.39 -14.26 -20.53
C HIS A 148 -3.67 -14.42 -21.34
N LYS A 149 -4.39 -13.33 -21.62
CA LYS A 149 -5.59 -13.37 -22.47
C LYS A 149 -5.24 -13.79 -23.91
N LYS A 150 -4.15 -13.25 -24.48
CA LYS A 150 -3.69 -13.61 -25.82
C LYS A 150 -3.28 -15.09 -25.93
N ASP A 151 -2.58 -15.62 -24.93
CA ASP A 151 -2.19 -17.03 -24.90
C ASP A 151 -3.40 -17.97 -24.83
N THR A 152 -4.48 -17.51 -24.17
CA THR A 152 -5.75 -18.24 -24.07
C THR A 152 -6.53 -18.16 -25.39
N GLU A 153 -6.57 -17.00 -26.04
CA GLU A 153 -7.27 -16.79 -27.33
C GLU A 153 -6.56 -17.47 -28.51
N ASN A 154 -5.22 -17.55 -28.51
CA ASN A 154 -4.43 -18.20 -29.58
C ASN A 154 -4.36 -19.73 -29.51
N LYS A 155 -5.09 -20.36 -28.57
CA LYS A 155 -5.31 -21.82 -28.56
C LYS A 155 -6.73 -22.14 -29.08
N PRO A 156 -7.02 -22.05 -30.39
CA PRO A 156 -8.30 -22.50 -30.90
C PRO A 156 -8.33 -24.04 -30.83
N ASN A 157 -9.24 -24.57 -30.01
CA ASN A 157 -9.83 -25.91 -30.07
C ASN A 157 -8.90 -27.05 -30.56
N GLN A 158 -8.00 -27.52 -29.69
CA GLN A 158 -7.48 -28.90 -29.78
C GLN A 158 -8.22 -29.81 -28.80
N GLN A 159 -9.55 -29.81 -28.89
CA GLN A 159 -10.43 -30.86 -28.37
C GLN A 159 -11.32 -31.34 -29.50
#